data_AF-A0A0H2LV34-F1
#
_entry.id   AF-A0A0H2LV34-F1
#
_cell.length_a   1.000
_cell.length_b   1.000
_cell.length_c   1.000
_cell.angle_alpha   90.00
_cell.angle_beta   90.00
_cell.angle_gamma   90.00
#
_symmetry.space_group_name_H-M   'P 1'
#
loop_
_entity.id
_entity.type
_entity.pdbx_description
1 polymer ?
#
loop_
_entity_poly.entity_id
_entity_poly.type
_entity_poly.pdbx_seq_one_letter_code
_entity_poly.pdbx_strand_id
1 'polypeptide(L)'
;MNPLLATRSLALAILVLAAQPVRAEDDCDAPSETWQPRSAVHALAERNGWRIDKLKIDDGCYEIKGRDADDRRFKAKLDPATLKVVRMKREHGDRERERRHGTPPGTPPVAKPAAGIG
;
A
#
# COMPACT_ATOMS: atom_id res chain seq x y z
N MET A 1 68.03 30.09 20.28
CA MET A 1 67.51 29.96 18.90
C MET A 1 66.02 29.70 19.00
N ASN A 2 65.18 30.71 18.69
CA ASN A 2 63.72 30.55 18.59
C ASN A 2 63.37 29.79 17.31
N PRO A 3 62.21 29.11 17.29
CA PRO A 3 61.11 29.73 16.57
C PRO A 3 59.77 29.64 17.34
N LEU A 4 59.31 30.79 17.82
CA LEU A 4 57.90 31.13 17.81
C LEU A 4 57.47 31.28 16.34
N LEU A 5 56.90 30.24 15.75
CA LEU A 5 56.07 30.32 14.55
C LEU A 5 54.98 29.25 14.73
N ALA A 6 53.82 29.65 15.26
CA ALA A 6 52.72 30.15 14.44
C ALA A 6 52.10 29.04 13.60
N THR A 7 50.87 28.67 13.95
CA THR A 7 49.70 28.39 13.07
C THR A 7 48.79 27.39 13.79
N ARG A 8 47.78 27.91 14.49
CA ARG A 8 46.40 28.04 14.00
C ARG A 8 45.75 26.67 13.77
N SER A 9 44.92 26.32 14.76
CA SER A 9 43.94 25.25 14.79
C SER A 9 43.34 24.92 13.42
N LEU A 10 43.28 23.64 13.10
CA LEU A 10 42.28 23.13 12.17
C LEU A 10 41.79 21.76 12.65
N ALA A 11 40.91 21.78 13.65
CA ALA A 11 40.07 20.64 13.96
C ALA A 11 39.06 20.47 12.81
N LEU A 12 39.33 19.56 11.88
CA LEU A 12 38.42 19.23 10.80
C LEU A 12 37.43 18.16 11.28
N ALA A 13 36.41 18.60 12.02
CA ALA A 13 35.27 17.74 12.36
C ALA A 13 34.36 17.65 11.12
N ILE A 14 34.50 16.56 10.36
CA ILE A 14 33.59 16.24 9.25
C ILE A 14 32.28 15.72 9.88
N LEU A 15 31.33 16.63 10.11
CA LEU A 15 29.95 16.25 10.41
C LEU A 15 29.30 15.82 9.08
N VAL A 16 29.32 14.51 8.79
CA VAL A 16 28.47 13.96 7.74
C VAL A 16 27.03 14.04 8.25
N LEU A 17 26.32 15.10 7.88
CA LEU A 17 24.86 15.12 7.95
C LEU A 17 24.37 14.12 6.90
N ALA A 18 24.15 12.87 7.32
CA ALA A 18 23.30 11.96 6.57
C ALA A 18 21.91 12.59 6.54
N ALA A 19 21.58 13.26 5.44
CA ALA A 19 20.24 13.74 5.19
C ALA A 19 19.35 12.50 5.11
N GLN A 20 18.68 12.19 6.23
CA GLN A 20 17.59 11.22 6.25
C GLN A 20 16.51 11.81 5.33
N PRO A 21 16.11 11.13 4.25
CA PRO A 21 15.02 11.64 3.44
C PRO A 21 13.76 11.65 4.32
N VAL A 22 13.26 12.85 4.64
CA VAL A 22 11.88 13.03 5.12
C VAL A 22 10.99 12.82 3.91
N ARG A 23 10.80 11.55 3.56
CA ARG A 23 9.81 11.10 2.58
C ARG A 23 8.55 10.81 3.38
N ALA A 24 7.42 11.31 2.89
CA ALA A 24 6.12 11.04 3.48
C ALA A 24 6.00 9.52 3.72
N GLU A 25 5.73 9.12 4.96
CA GLU A 25 5.81 7.74 5.47
C GLU A 25 4.81 6.77 4.78
N ASP A 26 4.10 7.22 3.75
CA ASP A 26 3.11 6.45 2.98
C ASP A 26 3.70 5.74 1.74
N ASP A 27 4.91 6.10 1.30
CA ASP A 27 5.60 5.52 0.14
C ASP A 27 6.88 4.78 0.55
N CYS A 28 7.08 3.55 0.05
CA CYS A 28 8.25 2.73 0.40
C CYS A 28 9.43 3.09 -0.51
N ASP A 29 10.53 3.57 0.05
CA ASP A 29 11.77 3.95 -0.64
C ASP A 29 12.81 2.84 -0.72
N ALA A 30 12.38 1.63 -1.05
CA ALA A 30 13.31 0.51 -1.20
C ALA A 30 13.80 0.43 -2.66
N PRO A 31 15.12 0.48 -2.92
CA PRO A 31 15.68 0.17 -4.24
C PRO A 31 15.24 -1.22 -4.68
N SER A 32 14.87 -1.42 -5.95
CA SER A 32 14.35 -2.71 -6.46
C SER A 32 15.30 -3.90 -6.21
N GLU A 33 16.61 -3.63 -6.12
CA GLU A 33 17.64 -4.63 -5.82
C GLU A 33 17.56 -5.20 -4.40
N THR A 34 17.01 -4.44 -3.45
CA THR A 34 16.89 -4.88 -2.05
C THR A 34 15.58 -5.60 -1.77
N TRP A 35 14.72 -5.79 -2.78
CA TRP A 35 13.38 -6.35 -2.58
C TRP A 35 13.46 -7.84 -2.30
N GLN A 36 12.79 -8.26 -1.23
CA GLN A 36 12.65 -9.66 -0.91
C GLN A 36 11.75 -10.37 -1.94
N PRO A 37 12.02 -11.64 -2.25
CA PRO A 37 11.19 -12.39 -3.18
C PRO A 37 9.76 -12.53 -2.66
N ARG A 38 8.81 -12.74 -3.58
CA ARG A 38 7.40 -12.98 -3.23
C ARG A 38 7.23 -14.14 -2.24
N SER A 39 8.08 -15.17 -2.33
CA SER A 39 8.08 -16.30 -1.39
C SER A 39 8.29 -15.87 0.06
N ALA A 40 9.09 -14.83 0.32
CA ALA A 40 9.28 -14.30 1.67
C ALA A 40 7.99 -13.62 2.20
N VAL A 41 7.21 -13.00 1.32
CA VAL A 41 5.88 -12.47 1.63
C VAL A 41 4.90 -13.60 1.97
N HIS A 42 4.93 -14.70 1.21
CA HIS A 42 4.12 -15.89 1.52
C HIS A 42 4.49 -16.50 2.87
N ALA A 43 5.79 -16.64 3.16
CA ALA A 43 6.25 -17.12 4.47
C ALA A 43 5.82 -16.20 5.61
N LEU A 44 5.83 -14.87 5.41
CA LEU A 44 5.28 -13.92 6.38
C LEU A 44 3.78 -14.13 6.60
N ALA A 45 3.02 -14.34 5.52
CA ALA A 45 1.59 -14.59 5.63
C ALA A 45 1.29 -15.90 6.39
N GLU A 46 2.00 -16.98 6.10
CA GLU A 46 1.88 -18.26 6.83
C GLU A 46 2.12 -18.08 8.33
N ARG A 47 3.20 -17.36 8.71
CA ARG A 47 3.50 -17.06 10.13
C ARG A 47 2.41 -16.26 10.83
N ASN A 48 1.69 -15.41 10.10
CA ASN A 48 0.61 -14.58 10.65
C ASN A 48 -0.78 -15.24 10.51
N GLY A 49 -0.87 -16.44 9.95
CA GLY A 49 -2.16 -17.08 9.65
C GLY A 49 -2.97 -16.33 8.58
N TRP A 50 -2.31 -15.59 7.69
CA TRP A 50 -2.96 -14.81 6.65
C TRP A 50 -3.13 -15.62 5.37
N ARG A 51 -4.31 -15.53 4.77
CA ARG A 51 -4.58 -16.03 3.41
C ARG A 51 -4.44 -14.89 2.41
N ILE A 52 -3.43 -14.96 1.54
CA ILE A 52 -3.23 -13.98 0.48
C ILE A 52 -4.19 -14.27 -0.68
N ASP A 53 -5.08 -13.33 -1.00
CA ASP A 53 -5.92 -13.36 -2.20
C ASP A 53 -5.20 -12.68 -3.38
N LYS A 54 -4.44 -11.62 -3.11
CA LYS A 54 -3.69 -10.86 -4.11
C LYS A 54 -2.43 -10.25 -3.53
N LEU A 55 -1.31 -10.37 -4.24
CA LEU A 55 -0.05 -9.67 -3.96
C LEU A 55 0.32 -8.83 -5.18
N LYS A 56 0.41 -7.51 -5.03
CA LYS A 56 0.85 -6.58 -6.07
C LYS A 56 1.97 -5.67 -5.55
N ILE A 57 2.64 -5.00 -6.47
CA ILE A 57 3.59 -3.94 -6.19
C ILE A 57 2.89 -2.62 -6.54
N ASP A 58 2.88 -1.66 -5.62
CA ASP A 58 2.20 -0.37 -5.74
C ASP A 58 3.09 0.70 -5.13
N ASP A 59 3.48 1.72 -5.90
CA ASP A 59 4.30 2.85 -5.44
C ASP A 59 5.58 2.45 -4.67
N GLY A 60 6.25 1.39 -5.13
CA GLY A 60 7.45 0.88 -4.47
C GLY A 60 7.20 0.01 -3.23
N CYS A 61 5.94 -0.22 -2.84
CA CYS A 61 5.56 -1.11 -1.73
C CYS A 61 4.98 -2.44 -2.23
N TYR A 62 5.08 -3.50 -1.42
CA TYR A 62 4.21 -4.66 -1.59
C TYR A 62 2.83 -4.37 -1.01
N GLU A 63 1.77 -4.61 -1.77
CA GLU A 63 0.40 -4.59 -1.28
C GLU A 63 -0.19 -6.00 -1.30
N ILE A 64 -0.55 -6.48 -0.11
CA ILE A 64 -1.29 -7.71 0.12
C ILE A 64 -2.75 -7.36 0.29
N LYS A 65 -3.63 -8.10 -0.39
CA LYS A 65 -5.04 -8.23 -0.04
C LYS A 65 -5.32 -9.67 0.34
N GLY A 66 -6.02 -9.87 1.44
CA GLY A 66 -6.21 -11.21 1.97
C GLY A 66 -7.20 -11.26 3.12
N ARG A 67 -7.21 -12.42 3.80
CA ARG A 67 -7.96 -12.66 5.03
C ARG A 67 -7.01 -12.97 6.18
N ASP A 68 -7.25 -12.37 7.34
CA ASP A 68 -6.48 -12.64 8.55
C ASP A 68 -6.88 -14.00 9.18
N ALA A 69 -6.28 -14.34 10.31
CA ALA A 69 -6.57 -15.59 11.02
C ALA A 69 -8.03 -15.68 11.52
N ASP A 70 -8.70 -14.54 11.69
CA ASP A 70 -10.11 -14.43 12.09
C ASP A 70 -11.05 -14.39 10.86
N ASP A 71 -10.54 -14.74 9.67
CA ASP A 71 -11.22 -14.69 8.38
C ASP A 71 -11.66 -13.28 7.91
N ARG A 72 -11.13 -12.22 8.52
CA ARG A 72 -11.50 -10.84 8.17
C ARG A 72 -10.66 -10.34 7.01
N ARG A 73 -11.30 -9.65 6.05
CA ARG A 73 -10.61 -9.05 4.91
C ARG A 73 -9.70 -7.90 5.35
N PHE A 74 -8.48 -7.90 4.83
CA PHE A 74 -7.53 -6.83 5.05
C PHE A 74 -6.75 -6.48 3.79
N LYS A 75 -6.21 -5.27 3.79
CA LYS A 75 -5.20 -4.78 2.86
C LYS A 75 -3.99 -4.32 3.68
N ALA A 76 -2.82 -4.87 3.41
CA ALA A 76 -1.57 -4.47 4.05
C ALA A 76 -0.57 -3.97 3.00
N LYS A 77 0.04 -2.81 3.24
CA LYS A 77 1.25 -2.35 2.56
C LYS A 77 2.46 -2.79 3.38
N LEU A 78 3.40 -3.47 2.74
CA LEU A 78 4.67 -3.91 3.32
C LEU A 78 5.83 -3.19 2.63
N ASP A 79 6.84 -2.87 3.44
CA ASP A 79 8.15 -2.47 2.93
C ASP A 79 8.81 -3.67 2.24
N PRO A 80 9.23 -3.57 0.97
CA PRO A 80 9.68 -4.73 0.22
C PRO A 80 11.11 -5.18 0.63
N ALA A 81 11.90 -4.34 1.29
CA ALA A 81 13.24 -4.71 1.76
C ALA A 81 13.19 -5.47 3.08
N THR A 82 12.32 -5.05 4.00
CA THR A 82 12.24 -5.57 5.37
C THR A 82 11.01 -6.43 5.63
N LEU A 83 10.01 -6.38 4.75
CA LEU A 83 8.68 -6.98 4.92
C LEU A 83 7.93 -6.48 6.15
N LYS A 84 8.30 -5.31 6.69
CA LYS A 84 7.57 -4.67 7.79
C LYS A 84 6.23 -4.14 7.28
N VAL A 85 5.20 -4.29 8.10
CA VAL A 85 3.87 -3.74 7.81
C VAL A 85 3.94 -2.22 7.99
N VAL A 86 3.88 -1.49 6.89
CA VAL A 86 3.86 -0.02 6.89
C VAL A 86 2.44 0.47 7.18
N ARG A 87 1.44 -0.19 6.57
CA ARG A 87 0.04 0.19 6.74
C ARG A 87 -0.87 -1.00 6.63
N MET A 88 -1.79 -1.19 7.57
CA MET A 88 -2.82 -2.22 7.50
C MET A 88 -4.20 -1.59 7.62
N LYS A 89 -5.11 -1.92 6.69
CA LYS A 89 -6.52 -1.52 6.71
C LYS A 89 -7.38 -2.76 6.68
N ARG A 90 -8.40 -2.83 7.53
CA ARG A 90 -9.45 -3.85 7.42
C ARG A 90 -10.46 -3.37 6.38
N GLU A 91 -10.74 -4.19 5.37
CA GLU A 91 -11.84 -3.90 4.44
C GLU A 91 -13.13 -4.35 5.16
N HIS A 92 -13.84 -3.42 5.81
CA HIS A 92 -15.26 -3.64 6.14
C HIS A 92 -16.02 -3.84 4.82
N GLY A 93 -16.98 -4.77 4.82
CA GLY A 93 -17.56 -5.40 3.64
C GLY A 93 -18.42 -4.51 2.74
N ASP A 94 -17.99 -3.31 2.36
CA ASP A 94 -18.72 -2.42 1.46
C ASP A 94 -18.35 -2.77 0.01
N ARG A 95 -18.75 -3.98 -0.38
CA ARG A 95 -19.01 -4.31 -1.78
C ARG A 95 -20.32 -5.09 -1.86
N GLU A 96 -21.40 -4.41 -1.47
CA GLU A 96 -22.54 -4.35 -2.38
C GLU A 96 -22.03 -3.66 -3.65
N ARG A 97 -21.34 -4.42 -4.50
CA ARG A 97 -21.20 -4.04 -5.90
C ARG A 97 -22.60 -4.19 -6.46
N GLU A 98 -23.34 -3.10 -6.38
CA GLU A 98 -24.39 -2.76 -7.31
C GLU A 98 -23.85 -2.97 -8.72
N ARG A 99 -23.95 -4.21 -9.21
CA ARG A 99 -23.96 -4.52 -10.62
C ARG A 99 -25.35 -4.19 -11.16
N ARG A 100 -25.85 -2.96 -10.93
CA ARG A 100 -26.84 -2.36 -11.83
C ARG A 100 -26.08 -1.62 -12.92
N HIS A 101 -25.41 -2.39 -13.77
CA HIS A 101 -25.32 -1.97 -15.15
C HIS A 101 -26.70 -2.17 -15.78
N GLY A 102 -27.42 -1.06 -15.97
CA GLY A 102 -28.30 -0.89 -17.14
C GLY A 102 -29.76 -1.34 -17.06
N THR A 103 -30.50 -1.07 -16.00
CA THR A 103 -31.98 -0.99 -16.12
C THR A 103 -32.51 0.17 -15.29
N PRO A 104 -33.05 1.24 -15.91
CA PRO A 104 -33.72 2.30 -15.17
C PRO A 104 -34.93 1.71 -14.44
N PRO A 105 -35.20 2.14 -13.18
CA PRO A 105 -36.33 1.62 -12.43
C PRO A 105 -37.63 2.14 -13.04
N GLY A 106 -38.45 1.21 -13.54
CA GLY A 106 -39.91 1.32 -13.55
C GLY A 106 -40.50 2.58 -14.18
N THR A 107 -40.38 2.73 -15.50
CA THR A 107 -41.56 3.23 -16.25
C THR A 107 -42.64 2.15 -16.09
N PRO A 108 -43.84 2.45 -15.55
CA PRO A 108 -44.93 1.49 -15.63
C PRO A 108 -45.17 1.15 -17.10
N PRO A 109 -45.61 -0.08 -17.45
CA PRO A 109 -46.07 -0.32 -18.81
C PRO A 109 -47.23 0.66 -19.07
N VAL A 110 -47.00 1.66 -19.91
CA VAL A 110 -48.08 2.47 -20.47
C VAL A 110 -48.96 1.49 -21.22
N ALA A 111 -50.09 1.15 -20.60
CA ALA A 111 -51.18 0.47 -21.26
C ALA A 111 -51.54 1.31 -22.49
N LYS A 112 -51.43 0.73 -23.68
CA LYS A 112 -51.97 1.34 -24.89
C LYS A 112 -53.48 1.55 -24.66
N PRO A 113 -54.04 2.74 -24.91
CA PRO A 113 -55.49 2.89 -24.87
C PRO A 113 -56.09 1.99 -25.94
N ALA A 114 -57.03 1.14 -25.53
CA ALA A 114 -57.97 0.51 -26.43
C ALA A 114 -58.83 1.62 -27.03
N ALA A 115 -58.49 2.02 -28.26
CA ALA A 115 -59.40 2.77 -29.10
C ALA A 115 -60.49 1.79 -29.54
N GLY A 116 -61.61 1.77 -28.82
CA GLY A 116 -62.88 1.32 -29.38
C GLY A 116 -63.49 2.49 -30.14
N ILE A 117 -63.83 2.29 -31.40
CA ILE A 117 -64.92 2.98 -32.11
C ILE A 117 -65.34 2.16 -33.32
N GLY A 118 -66.65 1.91 -33.45
CA GLY A 118 -67.32 1.56 -34.72
C GLY A 118 -67.72 0.11 -34.88
#